data_AF-A0A5C6GMM6-F1
#
_entry.id   AF-A0A5C6GMM6-F1
#
_cell.length_a   1.000
_cell.length_b   1.000
_cell.length_c   1.000
_cell.angle_alpha   90.00
_cell.angle_beta   90.00
_cell.angle_gamma   90.00
#
_symmetry.space_group_name_H-M   'P 1'
#
loop_
_entity.id
_entity.type
_entity.pdbx_description
1 polymer ?
#
loop_
_entity_poly.entity_id
_entity_poly.type
_entity_poly.pdbx_seq_one_letter_code
_entity_poly.pdbx_strand_id
1 'polypeptide(L)'
;MFAKPRPKKSILPPPQKKRKITSAIEEISFDDDARAEYLTGFHKRKQQRIKHAQEEAAKRARQEKLETRKQLREERRREVVEHVEAVNRLLRESGAVSSQIGDEEDSEENVDEWDGFPDKPDLDIVDHEEEYIDEDRYTTVKVETVSVSRDGLSKPNQSDDEAKEAARLKREEAERKEAEAKDNKKSLWPKKKKKKFRYESKIERQLTDRKHKAKSRQRRE
;
A
#
# COMPACT_ATOMS: atom_id res chain seq x y z
N MET A 1 41.86 -41.27 40.05
CA MET A 1 41.68 -39.81 39.92
C MET A 1 40.63 -39.54 38.86
N PHE A 2 39.45 -39.04 39.24
CA PHE A 2 38.37 -38.78 38.28
C PHE A 2 38.61 -37.45 37.56
N ALA A 3 38.70 -37.48 36.23
CA ALA A 3 38.85 -36.29 35.41
C ALA A 3 37.61 -35.39 35.54
N LYS A 4 37.81 -34.13 35.93
CA LYS A 4 36.73 -33.15 36.03
C LYS A 4 36.09 -32.94 34.65
N PRO A 5 34.76 -33.02 34.49
CA PRO A 5 34.12 -32.85 33.20
C PRO A 5 34.35 -31.43 32.66
N ARG A 6 34.61 -31.32 31.35
CA ARG A 6 34.81 -30.02 30.68
C ARG A 6 33.55 -29.16 30.79
N PRO A 7 33.67 -27.87 31.17
CA PRO A 7 32.51 -26.99 31.26
C PRO A 7 31.89 -26.80 29.88
N LYS A 8 30.59 -27.06 29.76
CA LYS A 8 29.84 -26.84 28.52
C LYS A 8 29.72 -25.34 28.27
N LYS A 9 30.31 -24.84 27.17
CA LYS A 9 30.09 -23.48 26.69
C LYS A 9 28.62 -23.34 26.28
N SER A 10 27.91 -22.35 26.80
CA SER A 10 26.54 -22.07 26.39
C SER A 10 26.52 -21.67 24.91
N ILE A 11 25.67 -22.30 24.12
CA ILE A 11 25.46 -21.99 22.69
C ILE A 11 24.77 -20.63 22.52
N LEU A 12 24.18 -20.13 23.61
CA LEU A 12 23.57 -18.82 23.64
C LEU A 12 24.65 -17.73 23.75
N PRO A 13 24.52 -16.64 22.96
CA PRO A 13 25.40 -15.50 23.08
C PRO A 13 25.33 -14.97 24.53
N PRO A 14 26.47 -14.53 25.09
CA PRO A 14 26.49 -14.01 26.45
C PRO A 14 25.49 -12.85 26.56
N PRO A 15 24.71 -12.77 27.65
CA PRO A 15 23.73 -11.71 27.81
C PRO A 15 24.45 -10.36 27.70
N GLN A 16 23.95 -9.50 26.81
CA GLN A 16 24.50 -8.18 26.59
C GLN A 16 24.44 -7.43 27.93
N LYS A 17 25.61 -7.16 28.53
CA LYS A 17 25.71 -6.36 29.75
C LYS A 17 25.06 -5.02 29.43
N LYS A 18 23.88 -4.77 29.97
CA LYS A 18 23.19 -3.48 29.83
C LYS A 18 24.17 -2.41 30.30
N ARG A 19 24.68 -1.61 29.36
CA ARG A 19 25.51 -0.45 29.69
C ARG A 19 24.65 0.42 30.61
N LYS A 20 25.18 0.81 31.77
CA LYS A 20 24.52 1.79 32.64
C LYS A 20 24.37 3.05 31.79
N ILE A 21 23.14 3.33 31.35
CA ILE A 21 22.80 4.59 30.71
C ILE A 21 22.91 5.60 31.84
N THR A 22 24.04 6.27 31.95
CA THR A 22 24.19 7.46 32.77
C THR A 22 23.23 8.47 32.17
N SER A 23 22.11 8.74 32.84
CA SER A 23 21.19 9.80 32.44
C SER A 23 22.01 11.09 32.41
N ALA A 24 22.27 11.62 31.21
CA ALA A 24 23.12 12.78 30.98
C ALA A 24 22.51 14.11 31.48
N ILE A 25 21.40 14.05 32.22
CA ILE A 25 20.67 15.21 32.70
C ILE A 25 21.00 15.31 34.19
N GLU A 26 21.75 16.35 34.55
CA GLU A 26 22.21 16.60 35.92
C GLU A 26 21.06 17.06 36.84
N GLU A 27 20.08 17.79 36.29
CA GLU A 27 18.93 18.30 37.03
C GLU A 27 17.63 18.16 36.23
N ILE A 28 16.57 17.67 36.88
CA ILE A 28 15.24 17.52 36.28
C ILE A 28 14.34 18.62 36.87
N SER A 29 14.05 19.65 36.09
CA SER A 29 13.07 20.67 36.46
C SER A 29 11.65 20.12 36.26
N PHE A 30 10.84 20.10 37.31
CA PHE A 30 9.42 19.77 37.21
C PHE A 30 8.60 21.05 37.10
N ASP A 31 7.80 21.13 36.05
CA ASP A 31 6.83 22.20 35.88
C ASP A 31 5.51 21.76 36.53
N ASP A 32 5.12 22.45 37.61
CA ASP A 32 3.95 22.09 38.42
C ASP A 32 2.64 22.26 37.64
N ASP A 33 2.59 23.18 36.67
CA ASP A 33 1.41 23.40 35.82
C ASP A 33 1.25 22.23 34.83
N ALA A 34 2.33 21.82 34.17
CA ALA A 34 2.34 20.64 33.31
C ALA A 34 1.98 19.36 34.10
N ARG A 35 2.43 19.29 35.36
CA ARG A 35 2.06 18.20 36.27
C ARG A 35 0.58 18.23 36.62
N ALA A 36 -0.01 19.38 36.92
CA ALA A 36 -1.43 19.53 37.19
C ALA A 36 -2.29 19.13 35.98
N GLU A 37 -1.90 19.55 34.77
CA GLU A 37 -2.53 19.13 33.52
C GLU A 37 -2.37 17.62 33.27
N TYR A 38 -1.20 17.06 33.60
CA TYR A 38 -0.97 15.62 33.53
C TYR A 38 -1.77 14.87 34.60
N LEU A 39 -2.07 15.43 35.77
CA LEU A 39 -2.88 14.70 36.75
C LEU A 39 -4.38 14.82 36.45
N THR A 40 -4.85 15.92 35.89
CA THR A 40 -6.29 16.14 35.64
C THR A 40 -6.73 15.77 34.21
N GLY A 41 -5.85 15.91 33.22
CA GLY A 41 -6.14 15.78 31.80
C GLY A 41 -6.08 14.35 31.23
N PHE A 42 -6.52 13.32 31.96
CA PHE A 42 -6.39 11.91 31.52
C PHE A 42 -7.01 11.66 30.15
N HIS A 43 -8.17 12.27 29.85
CA HIS A 43 -8.83 12.14 28.56
C HIS A 43 -7.99 12.78 27.44
N LYS A 44 -7.44 13.98 27.67
CA LYS A 44 -6.54 14.66 26.73
C LYS A 44 -5.33 13.78 26.40
N ARG A 45 -4.69 13.18 27.40
CA ARG A 45 -3.55 12.26 27.18
C ARG A 45 -3.92 10.98 26.48
N LYS A 46 -5.10 10.43 26.75
CA LYS A 46 -5.59 9.25 26.02
C LYS A 46 -5.77 9.59 24.54
N GLN A 47 -6.38 10.73 24.23
CA GLN A 47 -6.52 11.20 22.86
C GLN A 47 -5.17 11.50 22.21
N GLN A 48 -4.25 12.17 22.90
CA GLN A 48 -2.89 12.42 22.40
C GLN A 48 -2.15 11.13 22.08
N ARG A 49 -2.24 10.09 22.93
CA ARG A 49 -1.64 8.79 22.64
C ARG A 49 -2.24 8.13 21.40
N ILE A 50 -3.56 8.21 21.24
CA ILE A 50 -4.24 7.69 20.05
C ILE A 50 -3.78 8.45 18.80
N LYS A 51 -3.74 9.78 18.85
CA LYS A 51 -3.25 10.63 17.75
C LYS A 51 -1.80 10.34 17.41
N HIS A 52 -0.92 10.26 18.41
CA HIS A 52 0.49 9.91 18.21
C HIS A 52 0.65 8.54 17.54
N ALA A 53 -0.09 7.52 17.99
CA ALA A 53 -0.07 6.21 17.36
C ALA A 53 -0.55 6.25 15.90
N GLN A 54 -1.58 7.05 15.60
CA GLN A 54 -2.06 7.28 14.23
C GLN A 54 -1.03 8.00 13.38
N GLU A 55 -0.37 9.03 13.92
CA GLU A 55 0.67 9.80 13.24
C GLU A 55 1.91 8.94 12.96
N GLU A 56 2.36 8.13 13.92
CA GLU A 56 3.46 7.18 13.72
C GLU A 56 3.13 6.13 12.65
N ALA A 57 1.91 5.58 12.69
CA ALA A 57 1.46 4.64 11.66
C ALA A 57 1.42 5.31 10.27
N ALA A 58 0.94 6.55 10.18
CA ALA A 58 0.92 7.31 8.93
C ALA A 58 2.35 7.62 8.42
N LYS A 59 3.28 7.97 9.32
CA LYS A 59 4.69 8.20 8.98
C LYS A 59 5.35 6.93 8.45
N ARG A 60 5.16 5.79 9.11
CA ARG A 60 5.68 4.48 8.65
C ARG A 60 5.10 4.09 7.30
N ALA A 61 3.78 4.20 7.12
CA ALA A 61 3.14 3.88 5.84
C ALA A 61 3.65 4.77 4.68
N ARG A 62 3.98 6.05 4.95
CA ARG A 62 4.61 6.92 3.95
C ARG A 62 6.04 6.48 3.61
N GLN A 63 6.83 6.14 4.63
CA GLN A 63 8.19 5.64 4.43
C GLN A 63 8.20 4.35 3.63
N GLU A 64 7.35 3.38 4.00
CA GLU A 64 7.18 2.11 3.27
C GLU A 64 6.80 2.36 1.80
N LYS A 65 5.87 3.27 1.51
CA LYS A 65 5.51 3.63 0.12
C LYS A 65 6.67 4.25 -0.66
N LEU A 66 7.52 5.04 0.00
CA LEU A 66 8.69 5.63 -0.65
C LEU A 66 9.76 4.58 -0.92
N GLU A 67 9.98 3.68 0.03
CA GLU A 67 10.93 2.57 -0.08
C GLU A 67 10.50 1.60 -1.19
N THR A 68 9.23 1.21 -1.26
CA THR A 68 8.72 0.34 -2.33
C THR A 68 8.84 1.01 -3.70
N ARG A 69 8.54 2.32 -3.80
CA ARG A 69 8.74 3.06 -5.06
C ARG A 69 10.21 3.13 -5.45
N LYS A 70 11.12 3.27 -4.47
CA LYS A 70 12.56 3.27 -4.72
C LYS A 70 13.03 1.90 -5.21
N GLN A 71 12.59 0.82 -4.55
CA GLN A 71 12.86 -0.56 -4.96
C GLN A 71 12.40 -0.82 -6.39
N LEU A 72 11.15 -0.47 -6.75
CA LEU A 72 10.63 -0.66 -8.10
C LEU A 72 11.41 0.14 -9.17
N ARG A 73 11.98 1.30 -8.82
CA ARG A 73 12.84 2.07 -9.73
C ARG A 73 14.21 1.42 -9.87
N GLU A 74 14.78 0.91 -8.77
CA GLU A 74 16.05 0.18 -8.79
C GLU A 74 15.94 -1.14 -9.56
N GLU A 75 14.85 -1.89 -9.38
CA GLU A 75 14.53 -3.10 -10.12
C GLU A 75 14.46 -2.82 -11.62
N ARG A 76 13.63 -1.85 -12.05
CA ARG A 76 13.57 -1.44 -13.46
C ARG A 76 14.92 -0.99 -14.01
N ARG A 77 15.72 -0.26 -13.23
CA ARG A 77 17.06 0.15 -13.66
C ARG A 77 17.98 -1.06 -13.85
N ARG A 78 17.92 -2.05 -12.94
CA ARG A 78 18.70 -3.29 -13.06
C ARG A 78 18.27 -4.10 -14.26
N GLU A 79 16.96 -4.28 -14.47
CA GLU A 79 16.40 -4.98 -15.63
C GLU A 79 16.89 -4.36 -16.94
N VAL A 80 16.88 -3.02 -17.05
CA VAL A 80 17.40 -2.33 -18.23
C VAL A 80 18.90 -2.55 -18.41
N VAL A 81 19.70 -2.46 -17.35
CA VAL A 81 21.15 -2.71 -17.41
C VAL A 81 21.43 -4.15 -17.83
N GLU A 82 20.79 -5.13 -17.20
CA GLU A 82 20.92 -6.55 -17.54
C GLU A 82 20.49 -6.83 -18.98
N HIS A 83 19.43 -6.18 -19.46
CA HIS A 83 18.99 -6.31 -20.84
C HIS A 83 20.00 -5.74 -21.84
N VAL A 84 20.54 -4.55 -21.59
CA VAL A 84 21.59 -3.95 -22.43
C VAL A 84 22.85 -4.81 -22.43
N GLU A 85 23.27 -5.31 -21.27
CA GLU A 85 24.39 -6.24 -21.15
C GLU A 85 24.14 -7.54 -21.93
N ALA A 86 22.92 -8.10 -21.85
CA ALA A 86 22.53 -9.30 -22.60
C ALA A 86 22.54 -9.07 -24.13
N VAL A 87 22.01 -7.94 -24.59
CA VAL A 87 22.03 -7.56 -26.02
C VAL A 87 23.46 -7.35 -26.50
N ASN A 88 24.28 -6.60 -25.76
CA ASN A 88 25.69 -6.39 -26.07
C ASN A 88 26.47 -7.70 -26.12
N ARG A 89 26.15 -8.65 -25.23
CA ARG A 89 26.73 -9.99 -25.23
C ARG A 89 26.35 -10.77 -26.47
N LEU A 90 25.05 -10.83 -26.82
CA LEU A 90 24.57 -11.50 -28.03
C LEU A 90 25.20 -10.90 -29.30
N LEU A 91 25.36 -9.57 -29.34
CA LEU A 91 25.97 -8.87 -30.48
C LEU A 91 27.48 -9.14 -30.60
N ARG A 92 28.19 -9.30 -29.46
CA ARG A 92 29.58 -9.77 -29.45
C ARG A 92 29.70 -11.23 -29.87
N GLU A 93 28.78 -12.09 -29.42
CA GLU A 93 28.74 -13.51 -29.77
C GLU A 93 28.40 -13.73 -31.25
N SER A 94 27.56 -12.87 -31.86
CA SER A 94 27.20 -12.93 -33.27
C SER A 94 28.27 -12.36 -34.22
N GLY A 95 29.35 -11.78 -33.68
CA GLY A 95 30.48 -11.28 -34.45
C GLY A 95 30.21 -10.00 -35.25
N ALA A 96 29.05 -9.36 -35.07
CA ALA A 96 28.68 -8.14 -35.78
C ALA A 96 29.43 -6.88 -35.29
N VAL A 97 30.00 -6.92 -34.06
CA VAL A 97 30.88 -5.87 -33.54
C VAL A 97 32.32 -6.38 -33.56
N SER A 98 32.98 -6.21 -34.70
CA SER A 98 34.45 -6.25 -34.78
C SER A 98 35.02 -5.01 -34.08
N SER A 99 36.08 -5.20 -33.30
CA SER A 99 36.80 -4.18 -32.51
C SER A 99 37.41 -3.05 -33.36
N GLN A 100 36.59 -2.19 -33.99
CA GLN A 100 37.06 -1.11 -34.85
C GLN A 100 36.04 0.06 -34.89
N ILE A 101 35.90 0.77 -33.77
CA ILE A 101 35.34 2.12 -33.68
C ILE A 101 36.15 2.78 -32.56
N GLY A 102 37.23 3.54 -32.78
CA GLY A 102 37.43 4.49 -33.87
C GLY A 102 36.69 5.77 -33.49
N ASP A 103 37.39 6.68 -32.78
CA ASP A 103 37.02 8.09 -32.67
C ASP A 103 36.68 8.60 -34.08
N GLU A 104 35.40 8.75 -34.38
CA GLU A 104 34.91 9.52 -35.51
C GLU A 104 33.92 10.54 -34.95
N GLU A 105 34.54 11.65 -34.60
CA GLU A 105 33.98 12.96 -34.42
C GLU A 105 33.20 13.36 -35.69
N ASP A 106 32.04 13.97 -35.47
CA ASP A 106 31.30 14.80 -36.42
C ASP A 106 30.42 14.11 -37.49
N SER A 107 29.14 14.01 -37.16
CA SER A 107 28.06 14.07 -38.16
C SER A 107 26.92 14.93 -37.58
N GLU A 108 27.12 16.25 -37.71
CA GLU A 108 26.12 17.25 -38.11
C GLU A 108 24.67 16.97 -37.71
N GLU A 109 24.30 17.54 -36.56
CA GLU A 109 23.20 18.50 -36.44
C GLU A 109 21.94 18.23 -37.30
N ASN A 110 21.24 17.12 -37.04
CA ASN A 110 19.79 17.10 -37.21
C ASN A 110 19.14 17.06 -35.83
N VAL A 111 19.14 18.22 -35.18
CA VAL A 111 18.28 18.49 -34.04
C VAL A 111 16.87 18.64 -34.63
N ASP A 112 16.18 17.52 -34.80
CA ASP A 112 14.72 17.49 -34.84
C ASP A 112 14.24 18.02 -33.48
N GLU A 113 14.26 19.34 -33.36
CA GLU A 113 13.72 20.10 -32.26
C GLU A 113 12.23 19.74 -32.21
N TRP A 114 11.89 18.94 -31.21
CA TRP A 114 10.54 18.44 -30.96
C TRP A 114 9.54 19.59 -31.00
N ASP A 115 8.88 19.76 -32.15
CA ASP A 115 7.80 20.70 -32.34
C ASP A 115 6.65 20.21 -31.47
N GLY A 116 6.42 20.91 -30.36
CA GLY A 116 5.47 20.50 -29.33
C GLY A 116 4.10 20.17 -29.91
N PHE A 117 3.34 19.32 -29.22
CA PHE A 117 1.97 18.99 -29.64
C PHE A 117 1.20 20.28 -29.95
N PRO A 118 0.49 20.37 -31.09
CA PRO A 118 -0.29 21.55 -31.41
C PRO A 118 -1.25 21.83 -30.26
N ASP A 119 -1.27 23.08 -29.77
CA ASP A 119 -2.09 23.56 -28.64
C ASP A 119 -3.61 23.32 -28.84
N LYS A 120 -4.01 22.91 -30.05
CA LYS A 120 -5.36 22.55 -30.42
C LYS A 120 -5.28 21.17 -31.06
N PRO A 121 -5.58 20.08 -30.34
CA PRO A 121 -5.84 18.82 -31.02
C PRO A 121 -7.04 19.04 -31.95
N ASP A 122 -6.89 18.69 -33.23
CA ASP A 122 -8.01 18.59 -34.17
C ASP A 122 -8.91 17.43 -33.69
N LEU A 123 -9.73 17.72 -32.68
CA LEU A 123 -10.76 16.85 -32.16
C LEU A 123 -11.95 16.93 -33.11
N ASP A 124 -11.80 16.38 -34.30
CA ASP A 124 -12.97 15.92 -35.03
C ASP A 124 -13.66 14.90 -34.10
N ILE A 125 -14.89 15.21 -33.71
CA ILE A 125 -15.73 14.39 -32.83
C ILE A 125 -16.11 13.14 -33.64
N VAL A 126 -15.20 12.18 -33.70
CA VAL A 126 -15.42 10.90 -34.38
C VAL A 126 -15.76 9.90 -33.29
N ASP A 127 -17.04 9.54 -33.22
CA ASP A 127 -17.51 8.41 -32.42
C ASP A 127 -16.97 7.12 -33.05
N HIS A 128 -15.79 6.69 -32.62
CA HIS A 128 -15.18 5.44 -33.05
C HIS A 128 -15.86 4.27 -32.34
N GLU A 129 -16.62 3.48 -33.10
CA GLU A 129 -17.18 2.20 -32.66
C GLU A 129 -16.25 1.07 -33.12
N GLU A 130 -15.42 0.55 -32.21
CA GLU A 130 -14.58 -0.62 -32.47
C GLU A 130 -15.25 -1.89 -31.91
N GLU A 131 -15.46 -2.88 -32.77
CA GLU A 131 -16.00 -4.18 -32.39
C GLU A 131 -14.88 -5.07 -31.83
N TYR A 132 -14.86 -5.28 -30.52
CA TYR A 132 -13.93 -6.22 -29.88
C TYR A 132 -14.59 -7.59 -29.74
N ILE A 133 -14.02 -8.60 -30.40
CA ILE A 133 -14.51 -9.97 -30.37
C ILE A 133 -13.62 -10.77 -29.41
N ASP A 134 -14.08 -10.97 -28.18
CA ASP A 134 -13.57 -12.02 -27.31
C ASP A 134 -14.42 -13.29 -27.53
N GLU A 135 -13.77 -14.46 -27.61
CA GLU A 135 -14.38 -15.76 -27.99
C GLU A 135 -15.63 -16.15 -27.17
N ASP A 136 -15.82 -15.58 -25.97
CA ASP A 136 -16.94 -15.85 -25.06
C ASP A 136 -17.84 -14.63 -24.77
N ARG A 137 -17.51 -13.40 -25.20
CA ARG A 137 -18.29 -12.18 -24.88
C ARG A 137 -18.22 -11.13 -25.99
N TYR A 138 -19.36 -10.86 -26.61
CA TYR A 138 -19.52 -9.69 -27.49
C TYR A 138 -19.86 -8.46 -26.64
N THR A 139 -18.91 -7.51 -26.55
CA THR A 139 -19.13 -6.21 -25.90
C THR A 139 -18.65 -5.09 -26.80
N THR A 140 -19.49 -4.10 -27.05
CA THR A 140 -19.10 -2.91 -27.82
C THR A 140 -18.57 -1.84 -26.87
N VAL A 141 -17.38 -1.30 -27.16
CA VAL A 141 -16.79 -0.19 -26.42
C VAL A 141 -16.95 1.07 -27.28
N LYS A 142 -17.60 2.10 -26.73
CA LYS A 142 -17.76 3.41 -27.38
C LYS A 142 -16.75 4.39 -26.81
N VAL A 143 -15.91 4.98 -27.65
CA VAL A 143 -14.93 6.00 -27.25
C VAL A 143 -15.54 7.38 -27.53
N GLU A 144 -16.01 8.06 -26.49
CA GLU A 144 -16.61 9.38 -26.59
C GLU A 144 -15.64 10.48 -26.15
N THR A 145 -15.60 11.61 -26.87
CA THR A 145 -14.77 12.75 -26.51
C THR A 145 -15.37 13.53 -25.34
N VAL A 146 -14.63 13.64 -24.23
CA VAL A 146 -15.03 14.37 -23.01
C VAL A 146 -14.11 15.58 -22.79
N SER A 147 -14.72 16.74 -22.52
CA SER A 147 -13.99 17.95 -22.12
C SER A 147 -13.65 17.89 -20.63
N VAL A 148 -12.39 18.13 -20.26
CA VAL A 148 -11.94 18.09 -18.86
C VAL A 148 -11.93 19.52 -18.29
N SER A 149 -12.90 19.80 -17.42
CA SER A 149 -13.01 21.08 -16.71
C SER A 149 -12.66 20.93 -15.23
N ARG A 150 -12.44 22.06 -14.54
CA ARG A 150 -12.20 22.11 -13.07
C ARG A 150 -13.31 21.40 -12.26
N ASP A 151 -14.50 21.31 -12.82
CA ASP A 151 -15.70 20.71 -12.23
C ASP A 151 -15.95 19.24 -12.67
N GLY A 152 -15.14 18.69 -13.60
CA GLY A 152 -15.24 17.30 -14.06
C GLY A 152 -15.13 17.10 -15.56
N LEU A 153 -15.41 15.88 -16.02
CA LEU A 153 -15.54 15.51 -17.44
C LEU A 153 -16.95 15.85 -17.94
N SER A 154 -17.06 16.72 -18.94
CA SER A 154 -18.33 17.13 -19.56
C SER A 154 -18.37 16.80 -21.05
N LYS A 155 -19.48 16.26 -21.55
CA LYS A 155 -19.70 16.03 -22.98
C LYS A 155 -20.16 17.34 -23.64
N PRO A 156 -19.52 17.80 -24.74
CA PRO A 156 -19.73 19.16 -25.25
C PRO A 156 -21.15 19.46 -25.79
N ASN A 157 -21.98 18.45 -26.06
CA ASN A 157 -23.32 18.60 -26.67
C ASN A 157 -24.50 18.23 -25.75
N GLN A 158 -24.30 17.97 -24.45
CA GLN A 158 -25.34 17.41 -23.58
C GLN A 158 -25.83 18.32 -22.42
N SER A 159 -25.35 19.57 -22.33
CA SER A 159 -25.50 20.40 -21.13
C SER A 159 -26.94 20.63 -20.63
N ASP A 160 -27.93 20.68 -21.53
CA ASP A 160 -29.31 21.06 -21.15
C ASP A 160 -30.21 19.86 -20.81
N ASP A 161 -29.95 18.69 -21.40
CA ASP A 161 -30.68 17.45 -21.12
C ASP A 161 -30.01 16.62 -20.01
N GLU A 162 -28.68 16.62 -19.92
CA GLU A 162 -27.95 16.01 -18.79
C GLU A 162 -28.25 16.72 -17.48
N ALA A 163 -28.49 18.04 -17.45
CA ALA A 163 -28.83 18.73 -16.21
C ALA A 163 -30.17 18.24 -15.61
N LYS A 164 -31.15 17.96 -16.48
CA LYS A 164 -32.47 17.44 -16.08
C LYS A 164 -32.42 15.97 -15.69
N GLU A 165 -31.70 15.15 -16.47
CA GLU A 165 -31.49 13.74 -16.14
C GLU A 165 -30.60 13.57 -14.91
N ALA A 166 -29.55 14.36 -14.72
CA ALA A 166 -28.72 14.36 -13.52
C ALA A 166 -29.52 14.80 -12.28
N ALA A 167 -30.44 15.76 -12.40
CA ALA A 167 -31.33 16.13 -11.31
C ALA A 167 -32.30 14.98 -10.95
N ARG A 168 -32.80 14.24 -11.96
CA ARG A 168 -33.68 13.08 -11.77
C ARG A 168 -32.93 11.91 -11.15
N LEU A 169 -31.73 11.60 -11.64
CA LEU A 169 -30.83 10.58 -11.10
C LEU A 169 -30.39 10.92 -9.68
N LYS A 170 -30.05 12.18 -9.37
CA LYS A 170 -29.73 12.59 -7.98
C LYS A 170 -30.92 12.40 -7.04
N ARG A 171 -32.15 12.61 -7.52
CA ARG A 171 -33.37 12.40 -6.72
C ARG A 171 -33.64 10.92 -6.49
N GLU A 172 -33.52 10.09 -7.53
CA GLU A 172 -33.64 8.63 -7.40
C GLU A 172 -32.52 8.04 -6.53
N GLU A 173 -31.29 8.56 -6.64
CA GLU A 173 -30.16 8.11 -5.83
C GLU A 173 -30.33 8.51 -4.35
N ALA A 174 -30.88 9.70 -4.09
CA ALA A 174 -31.24 10.13 -2.74
C ALA A 174 -32.34 9.24 -2.14
N GLU A 175 -33.36 8.89 -2.92
CA GLU A 175 -34.45 8.01 -2.50
C GLU A 175 -33.97 6.57 -2.26
N ARG A 176 -33.08 6.06 -3.13
CA ARG A 176 -32.40 4.76 -2.93
C ARG A 176 -31.52 4.76 -1.69
N LYS A 177 -30.74 5.82 -1.47
CA LYS A 177 -29.90 5.97 -0.25
C LYS A 177 -30.75 6.06 1.01
N GLU A 178 -31.91 6.71 0.96
CA GLU A 178 -32.83 6.76 2.10
C GLU A 178 -33.48 5.40 2.36
N ALA A 179 -33.86 4.67 1.32
CA ALA A 179 -34.38 3.30 1.41
C ALA A 179 -33.31 2.33 1.97
N GLU A 180 -32.08 2.40 1.48
CA GLU A 180 -30.95 1.60 1.95
C GLU A 180 -30.54 1.96 3.39
N ALA A 181 -30.62 3.23 3.77
CA ALA A 181 -30.41 3.67 5.16
C ALA A 181 -31.51 3.18 6.11
N LYS A 182 -32.75 3.00 5.62
CA LYS A 182 -33.85 2.39 6.40
C LYS A 182 -33.71 0.87 6.48
N ASP A 183 -33.16 0.22 5.47
CA ASP A 183 -32.92 -1.23 5.46
C ASP A 183 -31.69 -1.63 6.30
N ASN A 184 -30.61 -0.84 6.27
CA ASN A 184 -29.43 -1.02 7.12
C ASN A 184 -29.71 -0.82 8.63
N LYS A 185 -30.80 -0.15 8.99
CA LYS A 185 -31.28 -0.08 10.39
C LYS A 185 -31.97 -1.38 10.84
N LYS A 186 -32.34 -2.27 9.91
CA LYS A 186 -32.98 -3.58 10.18
C LYS A 186 -32.04 -4.77 10.05
N SER A 187 -30.75 -4.56 9.76
CA SER A 187 -29.72 -5.60 9.87
C SER A 187 -29.45 -5.92 11.35
N LEU A 188 -30.39 -6.67 11.93
CA LEU A 188 -30.42 -7.26 13.26
C LEU A 188 -29.43 -8.43 13.36
N TRP A 189 -28.21 -8.31 12.83
CA TRP A 189 -27.21 -9.33 13.05
C TRP A 189 -26.89 -9.32 14.54
N PRO A 190 -27.17 -10.41 15.28
CA PRO A 190 -27.04 -10.40 16.73
C PRO A 190 -25.58 -10.12 17.08
N LYS A 191 -25.34 -8.97 17.72
CA LYS A 191 -24.01 -8.57 18.19
C LYS A 191 -23.42 -9.75 18.98
N LYS A 192 -22.29 -10.29 18.53
CA LYS A 192 -21.60 -11.40 19.20
C LYS A 192 -21.36 -10.99 20.65
N LYS A 193 -22.05 -11.66 21.58
CA LYS A 193 -21.91 -11.36 23.02
C LYS A 193 -20.44 -11.51 23.39
N LYS A 194 -19.90 -10.53 24.12
CA LYS A 194 -18.54 -10.62 24.67
C LYS A 194 -18.42 -11.96 25.40
N LYS A 195 -17.43 -12.78 25.02
CA LYS A 195 -17.17 -14.06 25.68
C LYS A 195 -16.90 -13.75 27.15
N LYS A 196 -17.83 -14.11 28.04
CA LYS A 196 -17.56 -14.10 29.47
C LYS A 196 -16.51 -15.18 29.68
N PHE A 197 -15.33 -14.81 30.17
CA PHE A 197 -14.36 -15.78 30.63
C PHE A 197 -15.05 -16.54 31.78
N ARG A 198 -15.45 -17.77 31.50
CA ARG A 198 -15.83 -18.72 32.53
C ARG A 198 -14.80 -19.83 32.45
N TYR A 199 -14.40 -20.32 33.61
CA TYR A 199 -13.62 -21.53 33.65
C TYR A 199 -14.43 -22.62 32.95
N GLU A 200 -13.78 -23.29 32.00
CA GLU A 200 -14.28 -24.51 31.42
C GLU A 200 -14.63 -25.50 32.54
N SER A 201 -15.77 -26.18 32.39
CA SER A 201 -16.10 -27.29 33.27
C SER A 201 -15.01 -28.37 33.19
N LYS A 202 -14.92 -29.24 34.22
CA LYS A 202 -13.91 -30.31 34.26
C LYS A 202 -13.93 -31.20 33.01
N ILE A 203 -15.11 -31.43 32.44
CA ILE A 203 -15.30 -32.25 31.23
C ILE A 203 -14.78 -31.51 29.99
N GLU A 204 -15.11 -30.22 29.84
CA GLU A 204 -14.64 -29.40 28.73
C GLU A 204 -13.11 -29.28 28.73
N ARG A 205 -12.50 -29.09 29.92
CA ARG A 205 -11.03 -29.10 30.08
C ARG A 205 -10.38 -30.38 29.59
N GLN A 206 -10.95 -31.53 29.94
CA GLN A 206 -10.39 -32.80 29.48
C GLN A 206 -10.47 -32.96 27.96
N LEU A 207 -11.53 -32.44 27.33
CA LEU A 207 -11.68 -32.46 25.87
C LEU A 207 -10.72 -31.48 25.18
N THR A 208 -10.50 -30.29 25.75
CA THR A 208 -9.55 -29.29 25.22
C THR A 208 -8.11 -29.79 25.35
N ASP A 209 -7.75 -30.38 26.49
CA ASP A 209 -6.44 -31.02 26.71
C ASP A 209 -6.18 -32.17 25.72
N ARG A 210 -7.16 -33.04 25.49
CA ARG A 210 -7.06 -34.12 24.50
C ARG A 210 -6.82 -33.58 23.10
N LYS A 211 -7.55 -32.53 22.69
CA LYS A 211 -7.37 -31.86 21.39
C LYS A 211 -5.99 -31.21 21.27
N HIS A 212 -5.52 -30.54 22.32
CA HIS A 212 -4.20 -29.92 22.32
C HIS A 212 -3.09 -30.97 22.22
N LYS A 213 -3.22 -32.09 22.95
CA LYS A 213 -2.28 -33.20 22.90
C LYS A 213 -2.23 -33.85 21.50
N ALA A 214 -3.39 -34.06 20.87
CA ALA A 214 -3.46 -34.56 19.49
C ALA A 214 -2.76 -33.62 18.49
N LYS A 215 -3.04 -32.31 18.55
CA LYS A 215 -2.39 -31.31 17.69
C LYS A 215 -0.89 -31.22 17.92
N SER A 216 -0.44 -31.34 19.17
CA SER A 216 1.00 -31.31 19.50
C SER A 216 1.75 -32.55 19.01
N ARG A 217 1.07 -33.70 18.90
CA ARG A 217 1.64 -34.93 18.32
C ARG A 217 1.80 -34.82 16.81
N GLN A 218 0.77 -34.33 16.10
CA GLN A 218 0.83 -34.08 14.66
C GLN A 218 1.89 -33.05 14.23
N ARG A 219 2.35 -32.18 15.14
CA ARG A 219 3.42 -31.21 14.88
C ARG A 219 4.82 -31.75 15.17
N ARG A 220 4.93 -32.93 15.76
CA ARG A 220 6.21 -33.58 16.12
C ARG A 220 6.61 -34.68 15.15
N GLU A 221 5.66 -35.17 14.36
CA GLU A 221 5.90 -35.90 13.10
C GLU A 221 6.21 -34.89 11.99
#